data_AF-A0A9W9ZBC9-F1
#
_entry.id   AF-A0A9W9ZBC9-F1
#
_cell.length_a   1.000
_cell.length_b   1.000
_cell.length_c   1.000
_cell.angle_alpha   90.00
_cell.angle_beta   90.00
_cell.angle_gamma   90.00
#
_symmetry.space_group_name_H-M   'P 1'
#
loop_
_entity.id
_entity.type
_entity.pdbx_description
1 polymer ?
#
loop_
_entity_poly.entity_id
_entity_poly.type
_entity_poly.pdbx_seq_one_letter_code
_entity_poly.pdbx_strand_id
1 'polypeptide(L)'
;MGSSLKNLNVAWEHEDDNVSGLFTLPSSYCASRQLDFYFGDLACVRVPYCDTDSICGETSKQAKPSPDYPCYDENRPASDVWVAHCIIKKVAHMKEIRKVEVSMELHQTSSNIPEGLTNWNSHGCTVELIHRTLPQRPNVCGTMQ
;
A
#
# COMPACT_ATOMS: atom_id res chain seq x y z
N MET A 1 10.91 8.30 -12.20
CA MET A 1 11.23 7.92 -10.81
C MET A 1 9.91 7.54 -10.16
N GLY A 2 9.78 6.32 -9.63
CA GLY A 2 8.56 5.90 -8.92
C GLY A 2 8.54 6.47 -7.51
N SER A 3 7.35 6.83 -7.02
CA SER A 3 7.18 7.37 -5.67
C SER A 3 6.76 6.26 -4.72
N SER A 4 7.60 5.95 -3.72
CA SER A 4 7.33 4.92 -2.71
C SER A 4 6.79 5.54 -1.41
N LEU A 5 5.61 5.10 -1.00
CA LEU A 5 4.90 5.47 0.21
C LEU A 5 5.02 4.31 1.20
N LYS A 6 5.79 4.48 2.27
CA LYS A 6 6.05 3.46 3.28
C LYS A 6 5.14 3.63 4.49
N ASN A 7 4.81 2.52 5.17
CA ASN A 7 3.97 2.50 6.38
C ASN A 7 2.63 3.22 6.19
N LEU A 8 2.04 3.06 5.01
CA LEU A 8 0.76 3.65 4.65
C LEU A 8 -0.36 2.75 5.12
N ASN A 9 -1.23 3.28 5.96
CA ASN A 9 -2.43 2.58 6.39
C ASN A 9 -3.44 2.51 5.24
N VAL A 10 -3.62 1.31 4.71
CA VAL A 10 -4.61 1.03 3.67
C VAL A 10 -5.71 0.18 4.29
N ALA A 11 -6.94 0.67 4.25
CA ALA A 11 -8.13 -0.12 4.57
C ALA A 11 -8.53 -0.90 3.32
N TRP A 12 -8.67 -2.22 3.46
CA TRP A 12 -9.09 -3.09 2.37
C TRP A 12 -10.49 -3.60 2.60
N GLU A 13 -11.26 -3.58 1.52
CA GLU A 13 -12.64 -4.02 1.46
C GLU A 13 -12.79 -5.02 0.30
N HIS A 14 -13.67 -6.01 0.49
CA HIS A 14 -14.10 -6.91 -0.56
C HIS A 14 -15.58 -6.66 -0.83
N GLU A 15 -15.88 -6.11 -2.01
CA GLU A 15 -17.25 -5.83 -2.46
C GLU A 15 -17.52 -6.65 -3.73
N ASP A 16 -18.56 -7.49 -3.69
CA ASP A 16 -18.89 -8.48 -4.72
C ASP A 16 -17.70 -9.38 -5.07
N ASP A 17 -17.07 -9.15 -6.23
CA ASP A 17 -15.91 -9.87 -6.76
C ASP A 17 -14.64 -8.99 -6.80
N ASN A 18 -14.72 -7.75 -6.31
CA ASN A 18 -13.64 -6.77 -6.38
C ASN A 18 -13.08 -6.46 -5.00
N VAL A 19 -11.76 -6.41 -4.92
CA VAL A 19 -11.05 -5.96 -3.72
C VAL A 19 -10.61 -4.53 -3.93
N SER A 20 -11.02 -3.64 -3.03
CA SER A 20 -10.64 -2.23 -3.08
C SER A 20 -9.80 -1.86 -1.87
N GLY A 21 -8.86 -0.95 -2.08
CA GLY A 21 -8.01 -0.37 -1.05
C GLY A 21 -8.26 1.12 -0.97
N LEU A 22 -8.36 1.65 0.25
CA LEU A 22 -8.56 3.06 0.53
C LEU A 22 -7.45 3.57 1.46
N PHE A 23 -6.82 4.68 1.09
CA PHE A 23 -5.89 5.38 1.97
C PHE A 23 -6.04 6.89 1.87
N THR A 24 -5.52 7.58 2.87
CA THR A 24 -5.56 9.03 2.93
C THR A 24 -4.20 9.61 3.27
N LEU A 25 -3.81 10.68 2.57
CA LEU A 25 -2.59 11.42 2.81
C LEU A 25 -2.87 12.90 3.11
N PRO A 26 -2.08 13.56 3.98
CA PRO A 26 -2.13 15.01 4.12
C PRO A 26 -1.75 15.71 2.82
N SER A 27 -2.48 16.76 2.43
CA SER A 27 -2.17 17.51 1.20
C SER A 27 -0.76 18.13 1.24
N SER A 28 -0.25 18.50 2.41
CA SER A 28 1.13 18.97 2.58
C SER A 28 2.17 17.89 2.30
N TYR A 29 1.88 16.65 2.66
CA TYR A 29 2.74 15.51 2.35
C TYR A 29 2.79 15.30 0.83
N CYS A 30 1.64 15.33 0.17
CA CYS A 30 1.57 15.22 -1.29
C CYS A 30 2.34 16.35 -1.98
N ALA A 31 2.12 17.61 -1.59
CA ALA A 31 2.81 18.76 -2.16
C ALA A 31 4.33 18.72 -1.96
N SER A 32 4.80 18.39 -0.76
CA SER A 32 6.25 18.34 -0.46
C SER A 32 7.00 17.27 -1.25
N ARG A 33 6.28 16.22 -1.69
CA ARG A 33 6.84 15.10 -2.45
C ARG A 33 6.43 15.10 -3.92
N GLN A 34 5.73 16.15 -4.37
CA GLN A 34 5.20 16.26 -5.74
C GLN A 34 4.41 15.00 -6.13
N LEU A 35 3.55 14.54 -5.22
CA LEU A 35 2.69 13.38 -5.41
C LEU A 35 1.34 13.84 -5.94
N ASP A 36 1.11 13.53 -7.21
CA ASP A 36 -0.19 13.65 -7.84
C ASP A 36 -0.72 12.25 -8.14
N PHE A 37 -2.03 12.05 -7.96
CA PHE A 37 -2.71 10.79 -8.23
C PHE A 37 -3.74 11.02 -9.32
N TYR A 38 -3.76 10.14 -10.32
CA TYR A 38 -4.73 10.21 -11.41
C TYR A 38 -5.50 8.91 -11.55
N PHE A 39 -6.75 9.03 -12.02
CA PHE A 39 -7.52 7.87 -12.43
C PHE A 39 -6.76 7.05 -13.47
N GLY A 40 -6.65 5.75 -13.24
CA GLY A 40 -5.95 4.81 -14.13
C GLY A 40 -4.45 4.69 -13.89
N ASP A 41 -3.87 5.46 -12.97
CA ASP A 41 -2.50 5.21 -12.50
C ASP A 41 -2.40 3.82 -11.87
N LEU A 42 -1.22 3.22 -12.03
CA LEU A 42 -0.93 1.91 -11.48
C LEU A 42 -0.25 2.07 -10.12
N ALA A 43 -0.61 1.21 -9.18
CA ALA A 43 0.03 1.11 -7.89
C ALA A 43 0.48 -0.32 -7.64
N CYS A 44 1.71 -0.50 -7.15
CA CYS A 44 2.16 -1.77 -6.61
C CYS A 44 2.11 -1.69 -5.09
N VAL A 45 1.29 -2.54 -4.48
CA VAL A 45 1.10 -2.59 -3.04
C VAL A 45 1.80 -3.81 -2.49
N ARG A 46 2.62 -3.59 -1.47
CA ARG A 46 3.32 -4.64 -0.72
C ARG A 46 2.77 -4.64 0.70
N VAL A 47 2.21 -5.77 1.10
CA VAL A 47 1.67 -5.98 2.44
C VAL A 47 2.57 -7.01 3.12
N PRO A 48 3.29 -6.65 4.20
CA PRO A 48 3.97 -7.66 4.99
C PRO A 48 2.91 -8.57 5.62
N TYR A 49 3.10 -9.89 5.56
CA TYR A 49 2.31 -10.78 6.40
C TYR A 49 2.62 -10.41 7.85
N CYS A 50 1.60 -9.98 8.60
CA CYS A 50 1.75 -9.84 10.04
C CYS A 50 1.91 -11.23 10.61
N ASP A 51 3.12 -11.57 11.08
CA ASP A 51 3.32 -12.74 11.93
C ASP A 51 2.32 -12.63 13.08
N THR A 52 1.36 -13.54 13.10
CA THR A 52 0.35 -13.64 14.15
C THR A 52 0.95 -14.11 15.48
N ASP A 53 2.29 -14.15 15.59
CA ASP A 53 3.05 -14.49 16.80
C ASP A 53 3.73 -13.27 17.47
N SER A 54 3.48 -12.04 17.03
CA SER A 54 3.72 -10.87 17.90
C SER A 54 2.50 -10.55 18.76
N ILE A 55 2.05 -11.54 19.53
CA ILE A 55 1.26 -11.27 20.73
C ILE A 55 2.21 -10.59 21.72
N CYS A 56 2.02 -9.28 21.89
CA CYS A 56 2.47 -8.61 23.09
C CYS A 56 1.59 -9.09 24.26
N GLY A 57 2.14 -9.92 25.15
CA GLY A 57 1.56 -10.32 26.45
C GLY A 57 1.65 -11.83 26.69
N GLU A 58 2.13 -12.38 27.82
CA GLU A 58 2.21 -11.84 29.18
C GLU A 58 3.28 -12.56 30.05
N THR A 59 3.99 -11.75 30.84
CA THR A 59 4.49 -11.96 32.22
C THR A 59 5.29 -13.21 32.62
N SER A 60 6.57 -12.98 32.97
CA SER A 60 7.05 -13.31 34.32
C SER A 60 8.29 -12.51 34.74
N LYS A 61 8.05 -11.59 35.70
CA LYS A 61 8.90 -11.09 36.79
C LYS A 61 10.35 -10.62 36.50
N GLN A 62 10.50 -9.31 36.73
CA GLN A 62 11.57 -8.66 37.50
C GLN A 62 12.92 -8.38 36.79
N ALA A 63 13.04 -7.19 36.18
CA ALA A 63 14.16 -6.26 36.36
C ALA A 63 13.89 -4.94 35.59
N LYS A 64 14.43 -3.83 36.10
CA LYS A 64 14.14 -2.42 35.75
C LYS A 64 14.48 -2.05 34.30
N PRO A 65 13.84 -1.01 33.71
CA PRO A 65 14.18 -0.51 32.39
C PRO A 65 15.43 0.39 32.45
N SER A 66 16.38 0.18 31.53
CA SER A 66 17.42 1.15 31.18
C SER A 66 17.09 1.71 29.79
N PRO A 67 17.16 3.04 29.56
CA PRO A 67 16.91 3.62 28.26
C PRO A 67 18.22 3.67 27.47
N ASP A 68 18.27 2.98 26.35
CA ASP A 68 18.97 3.36 25.10
C ASP A 68 19.22 2.09 24.28
N TYR A 69 19.12 2.24 22.96
CA TYR A 69 19.27 1.25 21.88
C TYR A 69 17.98 0.54 21.42
N PRO A 70 17.46 0.87 20.22
CA PRO A 70 16.53 -0.02 19.54
C PRO A 70 17.29 -1.28 19.08
N CYS A 71 16.77 -2.43 19.49
CA CYS A 71 17.25 -3.75 19.06
C CYS A 71 17.03 -3.86 17.54
N TYR A 72 18.10 -3.72 16.75
CA TYR A 72 18.12 -4.17 15.36
C TYR A 72 18.46 -5.67 15.38
N ASP A 73 17.44 -6.50 15.38
CA ASP A 73 17.60 -7.93 15.19
C ASP A 73 17.79 -8.21 13.69
N GLU A 74 19.05 -8.45 13.29
CA GLU A 74 19.43 -8.87 11.93
C GLU A 74 18.96 -10.29 11.56
N ASN A 75 18.32 -11.03 12.47
CA ASN A 75 17.80 -12.38 12.21
C ASN A 75 16.30 -12.44 11.89
N ARG A 76 15.64 -11.31 11.58
CA ARG A 76 14.25 -11.36 11.15
C ARG A 76 14.17 -12.17 9.84
N PRO A 77 13.49 -13.33 9.81
CA PRO A 77 13.29 -14.06 8.56
C PRO A 77 12.65 -13.09 7.57
N ALA A 78 13.06 -13.18 6.29
CA ALA A 78 12.50 -12.34 5.23
C ALA A 78 10.98 -12.38 5.38
N SER A 79 10.40 -11.26 5.82
CA SER A 79 8.98 -11.22 6.15
C SER A 79 8.28 -11.62 4.88
N ASP A 80 7.44 -12.66 4.92
CA ASP A 80 6.66 -12.98 3.73
C ASP A 80 5.91 -11.70 3.34
N VAL A 81 5.94 -11.36 2.05
CA VAL A 81 5.27 -10.17 1.53
C VAL A 81 4.25 -10.61 0.49
N TRP A 82 3.01 -10.21 0.71
CA TRP A 82 1.99 -10.28 -0.32
C TRP A 82 2.07 -9.05 -1.23
N VAL A 83 2.02 -9.27 -2.54
CA VAL A 83 2.12 -8.19 -3.54
C VAL A 83 0.86 -8.15 -4.39
N ALA A 84 0.32 -6.95 -4.57
CA ALA A 84 -0.80 -6.68 -5.44
C ALA A 84 -0.52 -5.52 -6.40
N HIS A 85 -0.99 -5.67 -7.64
CA HIS A 85 -1.09 -4.57 -8.59
C HIS A 85 -2.51 -4.02 -8.55
N CYS A 86 -2.61 -2.72 -8.32
CA CYS A 86 -3.86 -2.00 -8.22
C CYS A 86 -3.95 -0.89 -9.27
N ILE A 87 -5.17 -0.48 -9.58
CA ILE A 87 -5.48 0.64 -10.46
C ILE A 87 -6.21 1.70 -9.64
N ILE A 88 -5.76 2.96 -9.69
CA ILE A 88 -6.47 4.05 -9.02
C ILE A 88 -7.81 4.29 -9.72
N LYS A 89 -8.90 4.17 -8.95
CA LYS A 89 -10.28 4.37 -9.45
C LYS A 89 -10.91 5.68 -9.00
N LYS A 90 -10.43 6.27 -7.90
CA LYS A 90 -10.96 7.56 -7.42
C LYS A 90 -9.90 8.31 -6.63
N VAL A 91 -9.88 9.62 -6.83
CA VAL A 91 -9.07 10.57 -6.06
C VAL A 91 -9.97 11.68 -5.58
N ALA A 92 -10.05 11.90 -4.27
CA ALA A 92 -10.89 12.91 -3.65
C ALA A 92 -10.03 13.90 -2.85
N HIS A 93 -10.12 15.18 -3.19
CA HIS A 93 -9.43 16.25 -2.49
C HIS A 93 -10.36 16.89 -1.43
N MET A 94 -10.13 16.56 -0.18
CA MET A 94 -10.89 17.07 0.96
C MET A 94 -10.25 18.38 1.44
N LYS A 95 -10.66 19.51 0.86
CA LYS A 95 -10.06 20.83 1.11
C LYS A 95 -10.19 21.29 2.56
N GLU A 96 -11.32 20.99 3.21
CA GLU A 96 -11.60 21.41 4.60
C GLU A 96 -10.59 20.83 5.58
N ILE A 97 -10.32 19.52 5.48
CA ILE A 97 -9.37 18.82 6.35
C ILE A 97 -7.97 18.69 5.75
N ARG A 98 -7.72 19.29 4.57
CA ARG A 98 -6.45 19.27 3.82
C ARG A 98 -5.89 17.85 3.65
N LYS A 99 -6.73 16.95 3.13
CA LYS A 99 -6.36 15.57 2.83
C LYS A 99 -6.68 15.19 1.39
N VAL A 100 -5.94 14.22 0.88
CA VAL A 100 -6.20 13.54 -0.40
C VAL A 100 -6.51 12.09 -0.07
N GLU A 101 -7.71 11.66 -0.42
CA GLU A 101 -8.14 10.27 -0.31
C GLU A 101 -8.03 9.61 -1.68
N VAL A 102 -7.48 8.40 -1.70
CA VAL A 102 -7.23 7.63 -2.92
C VAL A 102 -7.83 6.25 -2.74
N SER A 103 -8.70 5.88 -3.68
CA SER A 103 -9.25 4.54 -3.80
C SER A 103 -8.62 3.83 -4.99
N MET A 104 -8.20 2.61 -4.74
CA MET A 104 -7.57 1.72 -5.72
C MET A 104 -8.31 0.38 -5.76
N GLU A 105 -8.39 -0.20 -6.94
CA GLU A 105 -9.01 -1.51 -7.18
C GLU A 105 -7.91 -2.50 -7.53
N LEU A 106 -7.98 -3.67 -6.91
CA LEU A 106 -7.04 -4.76 -7.11
C LEU A 106 -7.24 -5.35 -8.51
N HIS A 107 -6.15 -5.47 -9.26
CA HIS A 107 -6.16 -5.98 -10.63
C HIS A 107 -5.45 -7.33 -10.75
N GLN A 108 -4.33 -7.52 -10.05
CA GLN A 108 -3.57 -8.78 -10.02
C GLN A 108 -2.90 -8.97 -8.65
N THR A 109 -2.73 -10.22 -8.23
CA THR A 109 -2.06 -10.59 -6.97
C THR A 109 -0.97 -11.62 -7.21
N SER A 110 0.04 -11.65 -6.34
CA SER A 110 1.09 -12.68 -6.37
C SER A 110 0.59 -14.06 -5.92
N SER A 111 -0.45 -14.08 -5.09
CA SER A 111 -1.03 -15.28 -4.48
C SER A 111 -2.45 -14.97 -3.99
N ASN A 112 -3.11 -15.96 -3.36
CA ASN A 112 -4.40 -15.76 -2.70
C ASN A 112 -4.32 -14.59 -1.70
N ILE A 113 -5.42 -13.85 -1.61
CA ILE A 113 -5.53 -12.70 -0.71
C ILE A 113 -5.36 -13.20 0.74
N PRO A 114 -4.48 -12.58 1.54
CA PRO A 114 -4.28 -12.97 2.93
C PRO A 114 -5.58 -12.91 3.74
N GLU A 115 -5.81 -13.94 4.56
CA GLU A 115 -6.93 -13.97 5.48
C GLU A 115 -6.84 -12.78 6.45
N GLY A 116 -7.96 -12.07 6.63
CA GLY A 116 -7.99 -10.89 7.48
C GLY A 116 -7.43 -9.60 6.85
N LEU A 117 -7.05 -9.60 5.56
CA LEU A 117 -6.74 -8.35 4.85
C LEU A 117 -8.00 -7.51 4.64
N THR A 118 -9.09 -8.13 4.20
CA THR A 118 -10.33 -7.49 3.72
C THR A 118 -11.37 -7.21 4.81
N ASN A 119 -10.97 -7.18 6.08
CA ASN A 119 -11.85 -6.98 7.24
C ASN A 119 -11.97 -5.50 7.64
N TRP A 120 -11.72 -4.56 6.73
CA TRP A 120 -11.62 -3.11 6.99
C TRP A 120 -10.51 -2.68 7.94
N ASN A 121 -9.72 -3.60 8.51
CA ASN A 121 -8.61 -3.20 9.33
C ASN A 121 -7.55 -2.54 8.42
N SER A 122 -7.02 -1.42 8.89
CA SER A 122 -5.94 -0.74 8.20
C SER A 122 -4.67 -1.53 8.37
N HIS A 123 -4.09 -1.99 7.26
CA HIS A 123 -2.82 -2.69 7.26
C HIS A 123 -1.70 -1.73 6.85
N GLY A 124 -0.56 -1.82 7.52
CA GLY A 124 0.63 -1.05 7.19
C GLY A 124 1.24 -1.55 5.88
N CYS A 125 1.02 -0.82 4.80
CA CYS A 125 1.44 -1.21 3.45
C CYS A 125 2.59 -0.32 2.95
N THR A 126 3.34 -0.84 1.99
CA THR A 126 4.16 -0.01 1.11
C THR A 126 3.48 0.10 -0.24
N VAL A 127 3.23 1.33 -0.71
CA VAL A 127 2.59 1.60 -2.01
C VAL A 127 3.60 2.31 -2.91
N GLU A 128 3.91 1.70 -4.04
CA GLU A 128 4.71 2.30 -5.10
C GLU A 128 3.79 2.80 -6.21
N LEU A 129 3.76 4.11 -6.40
CA LEU A 129 2.99 4.74 -7.46
C LEU A 129 3.77 4.69 -8.78
N ILE A 130 3.11 4.15 -9.80
CA ILE A 130 3.62 4.00 -11.15
C ILE A 130 2.73 4.83 -12.07
N HIS A 131 3.10 6.10 -12.24
CA HIS A 131 2.43 6.98 -13.20
C HIS A 131 2.49 6.39 -14.59
N ARG A 132 1.34 6.29 -15.24
CA ARG A 132 1.33 5.97 -16.68
C ARG A 132 1.85 7.18 -17.43
N THR A 133 3.11 7.15 -17.84
CA THR A 133 3.46 7.85 -19.09
C THR A 133 2.65 7.15 -20.18
N LEU A 134 1.82 7.90 -20.90
CA LEU A 134 1.00 7.37 -22.01
C LEU A 134 1.84 6.38 -22.82
N PRO A 135 1.35 5.17 -23.12
CA PRO A 135 2.06 4.31 -24.06
C PRO A 135 2.10 5.08 -25.38
N GLN A 136 3.30 5.52 -25.78
CA GLN A 136 3.63 5.73 -27.18
C GLN A 136 3.46 4.36 -27.84
N ARG A 137 2.22 3.96 -28.15
CA ARG A 137 2.00 2.83 -29.04
C ARG A 137 2.75 3.17 -30.33
N PRO A 138 3.67 2.34 -30.83
CA PRO A 138 3.96 2.41 -32.25
C PRO A 138 2.62 2.17 -32.94
N ASN A 139 2.22 3.12 -33.79
CA ASN A 139 1.18 2.86 -34.77
C ASN A 139 1.66 1.69 -35.62
N VAL A 140 1.32 0.45 -35.25
CA VAL A 140 1.34 -0.65 -36.21
C VAL A 140 0.02 -0.58 -36.97
N CYS A 141 -0.09 0.47 -37.79
CA CYS A 141 -0.90 0.43 -38.99
C CYS A 141 0.06 0.03 -40.11
N GLY A 142 -0.06 -1.22 -40.56
CA GLY A 142 0.82 -1.79 -41.57
C GLY A 142 0.25 -3.10 -42.06
N THR A 143 -0.83 -3.01 -42.83
CA THR A 143 -1.33 -4.06 -43.72
C THR A 143 -0.21 -4.55 -44.64
N MET A 144 0.13 -5.83 -44.60
CA MET A 144 0.81 -6.64 -45.64
C MET A 144 0.78 -8.10 -45.12
N GLN A 145 0.31 -9.15 -45.79
CA GLN A 145 -0.14 -9.42 -47.17
C GLN A 145 -1.37 -10.34 -47.12
#